data_AF-A0A3Q2R3P8-F1
#
_entry.id   AF-A0A3Q2R3P8-F1
#
_cell.length_a   1.000
_cell.length_b   1.000
_cell.length_c   1.000
_cell.angle_alpha   90.00
_cell.angle_beta   90.00
_cell.angle_gamma   90.00
#
_symmetry.space_group_name_H-M   'P 1'
#
loop_
_entity.id
_entity.type
_entity.pdbx_description
1 polymer ?
#
loop_
_entity_poly.entity_id
_entity_poly.type
_entity_poly.pdbx_seq_one_letter_code
_entity_poly.pdbx_strand_id
1 'polypeptide(L)'
;TGIRHFALLKLTGNGEKASGTVELFPINGRSQSEVEPLSFNVVNNLREQLKISRDYFSMLVVGKDGDVKAWFPSPMWSLDNIYDLVDSMELRIQEANLQMSVGIQCPDDAGRGGSEAGHYPGYDEDGAEGRYFYHQSED
;
A
#
# COMPACT_ATOMS: atom_id res chain seq x y z
N THR A 1 -10.43 -9.36 13.82
CA THR A 1 -9.34 -9.78 12.90
C THR A 1 -8.00 -9.43 13.52
N GLY A 2 -6.94 -10.18 13.23
CA GLY A 2 -5.59 -9.86 13.73
C GLY A 2 -4.95 -8.69 12.98
N ILE A 3 -3.91 -8.08 13.55
CA ILE A 3 -3.17 -6.97 12.93
C ILE A 3 -2.38 -7.49 11.73
N ARG A 4 -2.43 -6.77 10.60
CA ARG A 4 -1.64 -7.06 9.40
C ARG A 4 -0.34 -6.26 9.45
N HIS A 5 0.78 -6.92 9.19
CA HIS A 5 2.09 -6.28 9.19
C HIS A 5 2.58 -6.09 7.76
N PHE A 6 2.86 -4.84 7.42
CA PHE A 6 3.40 -4.43 6.13
C PHE A 6 4.66 -3.60 6.33
N ALA A 7 5.53 -3.66 5.32
CA ALA A 7 6.57 -2.67 5.09
C ALA A 7 6.29 -2.08 3.70
N LEU A 8 6.38 -0.75 3.57
CA LEU A 8 6.23 -0.08 2.30
C LEU A 8 7.61 0.29 1.76
N LEU A 9 7.98 -0.31 0.62
CA LEU A 9 9.19 0.02 -0.12
C LEU A 9 8.85 0.96 -1.28
N LYS A 10 9.32 2.21 -1.21
CA LYS A 10 9.15 3.19 -2.29
C LYS A 10 10.47 3.38 -3.02
N LEU A 11 10.50 3.09 -4.31
CA LEU A 11 11.69 3.23 -5.16
C LEU A 11 11.44 4.27 -6.25
N THR A 12 12.29 5.30 -6.35
CA THR A 12 12.18 6.38 -7.34
C THR A 12 13.51 6.63 -8.05
N GLY A 13 13.48 7.40 -9.14
CA GLY A 13 14.67 7.73 -9.94
C GLY A 13 15.33 6.53 -10.65
N ASN A 14 16.43 6.79 -11.36
CA ASN A 14 17.17 5.80 -12.15
C ASN A 14 18.69 6.04 -12.05
N GLY A 15 19.48 4.96 -12.11
CA GLY A 15 20.94 5.00 -12.09
C GLY A 15 21.47 5.63 -10.80
N GLU A 16 22.34 6.62 -10.94
CA GLU A 16 22.92 7.39 -9.83
C GLU A 16 21.92 8.34 -9.14
N LYS A 17 20.80 8.64 -9.82
CA LYS A 17 19.71 9.45 -9.27
C LYS A 17 18.64 8.60 -8.58
N ALA A 18 18.86 7.29 -8.46
CA ALA A 18 17.91 6.40 -7.79
C ALA A 18 17.92 6.66 -6.28
N SER A 19 16.74 6.67 -5.68
CA SER A 19 16.55 6.81 -4.23
C SER A 19 15.32 6.03 -3.81
N GLY A 20 15.25 5.68 -2.53
CA GLY A 20 14.08 4.99 -2.01
C GLY A 20 13.95 5.11 -0.51
N THR A 21 12.84 4.63 0.01
CA THR A 21 12.55 4.58 1.43
C THR A 21 11.90 3.25 1.79
N VAL A 22 12.23 2.74 2.97
CA VAL A 22 11.48 1.68 3.63
C VAL A 22 10.69 2.31 4.76
N GLU A 23 9.39 2.14 4.75
CA GLU A 23 8.51 2.57 5.84
C GLU A 23 8.01 1.32 6.57
N LEU A 24 8.37 1.22 7.85
CA LEU A 24 7.99 0.14 8.74
C LEU A 24 6.84 0.60 9.62
N PHE A 25 5.78 -0.20 9.68
CA PHE A 25 4.62 0.04 10.53
C PHE A 25 4.75 -0.82 11.80
N PRO A 26 5.16 -0.23 12.94
CA PRO A 26 5.48 -1.03 14.12
C PRO A 26 4.22 -1.56 14.81
N ILE A 27 4.37 -2.75 15.41
CA ILE A 27 3.31 -3.46 16.16
C ILE A 27 3.14 -2.90 17.57
N ASN A 28 4.07 -2.05 18.01
CA ASN A 28 4.17 -1.55 19.38
C ASN A 28 3.10 -0.50 19.76
N GLY A 29 2.05 -0.35 18.96
CA GLY A 29 0.95 0.59 19.21
C GLY A 29 1.33 2.07 19.03
N ARG A 30 2.53 2.38 18.50
CA ARG A 30 2.90 3.74 18.13
C ARG A 30 2.34 4.03 16.74
N SER A 31 1.70 5.18 16.59
CA SER A 31 1.14 5.63 15.31
C SER A 31 2.20 6.15 14.32
N GLN A 32 3.47 6.23 14.73
CA GLN A 32 4.55 6.69 13.87
C GLN A 32 5.20 5.50 13.17
N SER A 33 5.23 5.58 11.85
CA SER A 33 6.06 4.72 11.02
C SER A 33 7.53 5.12 11.12
N GLU A 34 8.41 4.14 11.05
CA GLU A 34 9.86 4.36 10.94
C GLU A 34 10.24 4.38 9.47
N VAL A 35 10.84 5.48 9.01
CA VAL A 35 11.22 5.66 7.60
C VAL A 35 12.74 5.65 7.47
N GLU A 36 13.26 4.65 6.78
CA GLU A 36 14.69 4.50 6.51
C GLU A 36 15.00 4.84 5.04
N PRO A 37 15.96 5.74 4.76
CA PRO A 37 16.38 6.05 3.40
C PRO A 37 17.26 4.94 2.82
N LEU A 38 17.07 4.65 1.54
CA LEU A 38 17.87 3.68 0.79
C LEU A 38 18.84 4.38 -0.17
N SER A 39 20.08 3.88 -0.19
CA SER A 39 21.08 4.33 -1.16
C SER A 39 20.74 3.89 -2.59
N PHE A 40 21.26 4.61 -3.59
CA PHE A 40 21.03 4.27 -5.00
C PHE A 40 21.47 2.83 -5.35
N ASN A 41 22.56 2.33 -4.74
CA ASN A 41 23.03 0.96 -4.93
C ASN A 41 22.00 -0.08 -4.47
N VAL A 42 21.42 0.12 -3.28
CA VAL A 42 20.39 -0.78 -2.74
C VAL A 42 19.14 -0.75 -3.60
N VAL A 43 18.71 0.45 -4.03
CA VAL A 43 17.55 0.61 -4.90
C VAL A 43 17.74 -0.12 -6.23
N ASN A 44 18.92 0.02 -6.86
CA ASN A 44 19.22 -0.66 -8.12
C ASN A 44 19.27 -2.18 -7.96
N ASN A 45 19.87 -2.69 -6.89
CA ASN A 45 19.92 -4.12 -6.59
C ASN A 45 18.51 -4.71 -6.33
N LEU A 46 17.67 -4.00 -5.56
CA LEU A 46 16.29 -4.43 -5.29
C LEU A 46 15.46 -4.51 -6.58
N ARG A 47 15.60 -3.53 -7.48
CA ARG A 47 14.94 -3.60 -8.79
C ARG A 47 15.40 -4.80 -9.61
N GLU A 48 16.69 -5.13 -9.59
CA GLU A 48 17.21 -6.28 -10.33
C GLU A 48 16.74 -7.62 -9.74
N GLN A 49 16.69 -7.73 -8.41
CA GLN A 49 16.22 -8.93 -7.70
C GLN A 49 14.73 -9.15 -7.95
N LEU A 50 13.91 -8.10 -7.78
CA LEU A 50 12.46 -8.15 -7.96
C LEU A 50 12.02 -8.01 -9.43
N LYS A 51 12.97 -7.94 -10.37
CA LYS A 51 12.75 -7.78 -11.81
C LYS A 51 11.87 -6.58 -12.18
N ILE A 52 11.97 -5.50 -11.40
CA ILE A 52 11.21 -4.26 -11.58
C ILE A 52 11.79 -3.44 -12.74
N SER A 53 10.99 -3.22 -13.78
CA SER A 53 11.34 -2.32 -14.88
C SER A 53 11.47 -0.88 -14.39
N ARG A 54 12.32 -0.10 -15.06
CA ARG A 54 12.54 1.32 -14.80
C ARG A 54 11.70 2.22 -15.69
N ASP A 55 11.06 1.64 -16.70
CA ASP A 55 10.38 2.36 -17.78
C ASP A 55 8.92 2.65 -17.44
N TYR A 56 8.34 1.85 -16.55
CA TYR A 56 6.93 1.91 -16.18
C TYR A 56 6.75 1.88 -14.68
N PHE A 57 5.61 2.40 -14.23
CA PHE A 57 5.18 2.22 -12.85
C PHE A 57 4.93 0.73 -12.56
N SER A 58 5.39 0.29 -11.39
CA SER A 58 5.07 -1.04 -10.87
C SER A 58 4.86 -0.97 -9.37
N MET A 59 3.78 -1.60 -8.91
CA MET A 59 3.54 -1.90 -7.51
C MET A 59 3.51 -3.42 -7.35
N LEU A 60 4.25 -3.95 -6.36
CA LEU A 60 4.37 -5.37 -6.13
C LEU A 60 3.92 -5.70 -4.70
N VAL A 61 3.27 -6.84 -4.52
CA VAL A 61 3.11 -7.47 -3.21
C VAL A 61 4.16 -8.56 -3.10
N VAL A 62 5.05 -8.43 -2.14
CA VAL A 62 6.10 -9.41 -1.86
C VAL A 62 5.77 -10.11 -0.56
N GLY A 63 5.79 -11.45 -0.56
CA GLY A 63 5.56 -12.26 0.62
C GLY A 63 6.73 -12.18 1.60
N LYS A 64 6.52 -12.64 2.83
CA LYS A 64 7.60 -12.73 3.84
C LYS A 64 8.70 -13.73 3.45
N ASP A 65 8.41 -14.61 2.50
CA ASP A 65 9.36 -15.53 1.85
C ASP A 65 10.23 -14.85 0.78
N GLY A 66 9.95 -13.59 0.43
CA GLY A 66 10.66 -12.83 -0.59
C GLY A 66 10.10 -13.00 -2.00
N ASP A 67 9.07 -13.83 -2.18
CA ASP A 67 8.46 -14.10 -3.48
C ASP A 67 7.42 -13.03 -3.85
N VAL A 68 7.38 -12.66 -5.12
CA VAL A 68 6.34 -11.78 -5.66
C VAL A 68 5.02 -12.53 -5.72
N LYS A 69 4.01 -12.03 -4.99
CA LYS A 69 2.66 -12.61 -4.93
C LYS A 69 1.69 -11.94 -5.91
N ALA A 70 1.88 -10.65 -6.18
CA ALA A 70 1.09 -9.91 -7.15
C ALA A 70 1.88 -8.75 -7.77
N TRP A 71 1.52 -8.40 -9.00
CA TRP A 71 2.11 -7.29 -9.76
C TRP A 71 1.02 -6.39 -10.33
N PHE A 72 1.14 -5.09 -10.09
CA PHE A 72 0.20 -4.08 -10.55
C PHE A 72 0.94 -3.05 -11.43
N PRO A 73 0.60 -2.95 -12.72
CA PRO A 73 1.25 -2.01 -13.64
C PRO A 73 0.74 -0.57 -13.49
N SER A 74 -0.26 -0.34 -12.63
CA SER A 74 -0.82 0.98 -12.33
C SER A 74 -1.09 1.12 -10.83
N PRO A 75 -1.13 2.35 -10.29
CA PRO A 75 -1.58 2.59 -8.93
C PRO A 75 -3.01 2.08 -8.73
N MET A 76 -3.31 1.62 -7.52
CA MET A 76 -4.66 1.21 -7.14
C MET A 76 -5.30 2.25 -6.24
N TRP A 77 -6.61 2.42 -6.39
CA TRP A 77 -7.43 3.34 -5.59
C TRP A 77 -7.82 2.76 -4.22
N SER A 78 -7.84 1.43 -4.10
CA SER A 78 -8.10 0.71 -2.84
C SER A 78 -7.08 -0.41 -2.63
N LEU A 79 -6.82 -0.71 -1.36
CA LEU A 79 -5.99 -1.83 -0.91
C LEU A 79 -6.81 -3.07 -0.54
N ASP A 80 -8.14 -3.07 -0.69
CA ASP A 80 -8.99 -4.20 -0.28
C ASP A 80 -8.54 -5.52 -0.91
N ASN A 81 -8.29 -5.51 -2.23
CA ASN A 81 -7.78 -6.68 -2.94
C ASN A 81 -6.41 -7.16 -2.42
N ILE A 82 -5.56 -6.24 -1.92
CA ILE A 82 -4.28 -6.60 -1.30
C ILE A 82 -4.52 -7.24 0.06
N TYR A 83 -5.45 -6.71 0.85
CA TYR A 83 -5.78 -7.28 2.16
C TYR A 83 -6.38 -8.67 2.05
N ASP A 84 -7.27 -8.90 1.08
CA ASP A 84 -7.84 -10.23 0.81
C ASP A 84 -6.76 -11.22 0.35
N LEU A 85 -5.88 -10.80 -0.56
CA LEU A 85 -4.74 -11.60 -0.97
C LEU A 85 -3.87 -11.96 0.25
N VAL A 86 -3.59 -10.98 1.12
CA VAL A 86 -2.75 -11.17 2.28
C VAL A 86 -3.38 -12.14 3.27
N ASP A 87 -4.66 -11.97 3.58
CA ASP A 87 -5.37 -12.82 4.53
C ASP A 87 -5.58 -14.25 4.01
N SER A 88 -5.47 -14.48 2.69
CA SER A 88 -5.47 -15.83 2.11
C SER A 88 -4.13 -16.58 2.27
N MET A 89 -3.04 -15.90 2.60
CA MET A 89 -1.72 -16.52 2.69
C MET A 89 -1.58 -17.41 3.94
N GLU A 90 -0.98 -18.59 3.80
CA GLU A 90 -0.84 -19.54 4.92
C GLU A 90 -0.06 -18.97 6.11
N LEU A 91 1.08 -18.31 5.84
CA LEU A 91 1.87 -17.64 6.88
C LEU A 91 1.06 -16.56 7.62
N ARG A 92 0.14 -15.90 6.93
CA ARG A 92 -0.75 -14.89 7.54
C ARG A 92 -1.81 -15.56 8.42
N ILE A 93 -2.38 -16.69 8.00
CA ILE A 93 -3.33 -17.46 8.81
C ILE A 93 -2.67 -17.93 10.11
N GLN A 94 -1.45 -18.46 10.03
CA GLN A 94 -0.67 -18.90 11.20
C GLN A 94 -0.37 -17.73 12.15
N GLU A 95 0.05 -16.58 11.61
CA GLU A 95 0.31 -15.38 12.38
C GLU A 95 -0.96 -14.85 13.08
N ALA A 96 -2.09 -14.82 12.38
CA ALA A 96 -3.37 -14.37 12.96
C ALA A 96 -3.81 -15.28 14.12
N ASN A 97 -3.67 -16.59 13.97
CA ASN A 97 -3.96 -17.55 15.04
C ASN A 97 -3.06 -17.35 16.26
N LEU A 98 -1.78 -17.07 16.04
CA LEU A 98 -0.84 -16.76 17.11
C LEU A 98 -1.21 -15.45 17.81
N GLN A 99 -1.52 -14.39 17.06
CA GLN A 99 -1.96 -13.11 17.62
C GLN A 99 -3.18 -13.28 18.53
N MET A 100 -4.18 -14.04 18.07
CA MET A 100 -5.36 -14.35 18.89
C MET A 100 -5.02 -15.14 20.16
N SER A 101 -4.12 -16.14 20.08
CA SER A 101 -3.77 -16.95 21.24
C SER A 101 -3.00 -16.16 22.32
N VAL A 102 -2.29 -15.10 21.93
CA VAL A 102 -1.61 -14.19 22.86
C VAL A 102 -2.42 -12.93 23.22
N GLY A 103 -3.68 -12.84 22.77
CA GLY A 103 -4.57 -11.73 23.09
C GLY A 103 -4.33 -10.44 22.30
N ILE A 104 -3.57 -10.49 21.20
CA ILE A 104 -3.42 -9.37 20.27
C ILE A 104 -4.62 -9.39 19.31
N GLN A 105 -5.53 -8.45 19.51
CA GLN A 105 -6.71 -8.25 18.66
C GLN A 105 -6.85 -6.76 18.33
N CYS A 106 -7.28 -6.47 17.10
CA CYS A 106 -7.70 -5.12 16.75
C CYS A 106 -8.90 -4.71 17.63
N PRO A 107 -8.92 -3.50 18.22
CA PRO A 107 -10.06 -3.02 18.99
C PRO A 107 -11.35 -3.17 18.17
N ASP A 108 -12.40 -3.74 18.75
CA ASP A 108 -13.68 -3.83 18.06
C ASP A 108 -14.21 -2.43 17.76
N ASP A 109 -14.79 -2.23 16.58
CA ASP A 109 -15.42 -0.97 16.10
C ASP A 109 -16.60 -0.47 16.97
N ALA A 110 -16.80 -1.02 18.17
CA ALA A 110 -17.90 -0.69 19.07
C ALA A 110 -17.82 0.74 19.67
N GLY A 111 -16.78 1.53 19.35
CA GLY A 111 -16.61 2.91 19.82
C GLY A 111 -16.63 3.99 18.74
N ARG A 112 -16.68 3.64 17.45
CA ARG A 112 -16.76 4.59 16.34
C ARG A 112 -17.98 4.27 15.48
N GLY A 113 -19.11 4.87 15.84
CA GLY A 113 -20.21 5.04 14.90
C GLY A 113 -19.70 5.81 13.69
N GLY A 114 -19.59 5.13 12.55
CA GLY A 114 -19.08 5.72 11.31
C GLY A 114 -18.85 4.64 10.27
N SER A 115 -19.95 4.21 9.64
CA SER A 115 -19.97 3.46 8.39
C SER A 115 -18.98 4.02 7.36
N GLU A 116 -18.21 3.12 6.75
CA GLU A 116 -18.03 3.05 5.30
C GLU A 116 -17.66 4.36 4.58
N ALA A 117 -16.41 4.80 4.72
CA ALA A 117 -15.72 5.64 3.74
C ALA A 117 -14.23 5.74 4.10
N GLY A 118 -13.37 5.00 3.39
CA GLY A 118 -11.93 5.24 3.39
C GLY A 118 -11.62 6.54 2.65
N HIS A 119 -11.80 7.68 3.31
CA HIS A 119 -11.39 8.97 2.78
C HIS A 119 -9.92 9.21 3.14
N TYR A 120 -9.03 9.12 2.14
CA TYR A 120 -7.65 9.61 2.26
C TYR A 120 -7.69 11.14 2.45
N PRO A 121 -7.10 11.70 3.51
CA PRO A 121 -7.08 13.15 3.70
C PRO A 121 -6.03 13.75 2.77
N GLY A 122 -6.45 14.34 1.65
CA GLY A 122 -5.48 14.98 0.76
C GLY A 122 -5.97 15.58 -0.56
N TYR A 123 -7.24 15.46 -0.93
CA TYR A 123 -7.76 16.15 -2.11
C TYR A 123 -9.06 16.88 -1.74
N ASP A 124 -8.92 18.16 -1.41
CA ASP A 124 -10.05 19.09 -1.31
C ASP A 124 -10.59 19.33 -2.74
N GLU A 125 -11.74 18.73 -3.06
CA GLU A 125 -12.54 19.06 -4.25
C GLU A 125 -13.44 20.27 -3.96
N ASP A 126 -12.84 21.42 -3.67
CA ASP A 126 -13.57 22.69 -3.68
C ASP A 126 -12.97 23.65 -4.72
N GLY A 127 -13.65 23.72 -5.86
CA GLY A 127 -13.65 24.91 -6.71
C GLY A 127 -13.05 24.75 -8.11
N ALA A 128 -13.89 24.38 -9.09
CA ALA A 128 -13.90 25.06 -10.39
C ALA A 128 -15.16 24.69 -11.20
N GLU A 129 -16.08 25.65 -11.22
CA GLU A 129 -17.11 25.93 -12.21
C GLU A 129 -16.90 25.39 -13.64
N GLY A 130 -18.01 25.00 -14.30
CA GLY A 130 -18.04 25.02 -15.77
C GLY A 130 -19.18 24.24 -16.41
N ARG A 131 -20.36 24.87 -16.52
CA ARG A 131 -21.44 24.47 -17.43
C ARG A 131 -20.92 24.33 -18.87
N TYR A 132 -21.11 23.16 -19.50
CA TYR A 132 -21.08 23.05 -20.97
C TYR A 132 -22.33 22.31 -21.46
N PHE A 133 -23.36 23.08 -21.81
CA PHE A 133 -24.45 22.62 -22.67
C PHE A 133 -23.93 22.61 -24.11
N TYR A 134 -23.94 21.46 -24.78
CA TYR A 134 -23.84 21.43 -26.24
C TYR A 134 -25.23 21.34 -26.84
N HIS A 135 -25.62 22.44 -27.49
CA HIS A 135 -26.67 22.47 -28.50
C HIS A 135 -26.30 21.52 -29.64
N GLN A 136 -27.21 20.63 -30.01
CA GLN A 136 -27.14 19.86 -31.25
C GLN A 136 -28.20 20.45 -32.19
N SER A 137 -27.76 21.02 -33.31
CA SER A 137 -28.63 21.46 -34.41
C SER A 137 -27.85 21.41 -35.72
N GLU A 138 -28.24 20.47 -36.57
CA GLU A 138 -28.16 20.36 -38.04
C GLU A 138 -29.04 19.10 -38.29
N ASP A 139 -30.19 19.12 -38.97
CA ASP A 139 -30.58 19.78 -40.22
C ASP A 139 -31.74 20.82 -40.13
#